data_AF-A0A2V7BNN9-F1
#
_entry.id   AF-A0A2V7BNN9-F1
#
_cell.length_a   1.000
_cell.length_b   1.000
_cell.length_c   1.000
_cell.angle_alpha   90.00
_cell.angle_beta   90.00
_cell.angle_gamma   90.00
#
_symmetry.space_group_name_H-M   'P 1'
#
loop_
_entity.id
_entity.type
_entity.pdbx_description
1 polymer ?
#
loop_
_entity_poly.entity_id
_entity_poly.type
_entity_poly.pdbx_seq_one_letter_code
_entity_poly.pdbx_strand_id
1 'polypeptide(L)'
;MRCMVRAGKQRSTPRRSSPPWTVTPRSPSPRSSRNRGGAWRSRISKGTEHEYPWPWQLVSINLVKLEERYPEVVPRGAAPGSSAARGFAIFKGRCLRCHAINQQGGKVGPDLNAPQSVTSYRTKAWITGYVRQPSKYRYTAMPDHLDLRSSDLDDIYDYLVLKRGQPEKTSR
;
A
#
# COMPACT_ATOMS: atom_id res chain seq x y z
N MET A 1 -72.45 11.12 9.43
CA MET A 1 -72.34 12.02 10.60
C MET A 1 -70.87 12.34 10.88
N ARG A 2 -70.56 13.65 11.03
CA ARG A 2 -69.48 14.36 11.78
C ARG A 2 -68.16 13.60 12.08
N CYS A 3 -66.99 14.01 11.58
CA CYS A 3 -66.20 15.25 11.82
C CYS A 3 -65.73 15.42 13.28
N MET A 4 -64.41 15.27 13.53
CA MET A 4 -63.62 16.26 14.29
C MET A 4 -62.11 15.97 14.26
N VAL A 5 -61.38 17.02 13.88
CA VAL A 5 -59.93 17.24 13.97
C VAL A 5 -59.56 17.66 15.40
N ARG A 6 -58.40 17.24 15.93
CA ARG A 6 -57.55 18.15 16.73
C ARG A 6 -56.08 17.72 16.86
N ALA A 7 -55.26 18.76 16.86
CA ALA A 7 -53.81 18.78 16.75
C ALA A 7 -53.07 18.70 18.09
N GLY A 8 -51.78 18.36 18.02
CA GLY A 8 -50.71 19.12 18.67
C GLY A 8 -50.18 18.59 20.01
N LYS A 9 -48.97 18.00 19.97
CA LYS A 9 -47.90 18.37 20.90
C LYS A 9 -46.54 17.99 20.31
N GLN A 10 -45.80 19.02 19.92
CA GLN A 10 -44.37 18.95 19.64
C GLN A 10 -43.67 18.55 20.94
N ARG A 11 -42.85 17.50 20.91
CA ARG A 11 -41.89 17.20 21.97
C ARG A 11 -40.48 17.46 21.44
N SER A 12 -39.80 18.30 22.20
CA SER A 12 -38.49 18.88 22.02
C SER A 12 -37.40 17.82 21.83
N THR A 13 -36.55 18.06 20.84
CA THR A 13 -35.28 17.36 20.65
C THR A 13 -34.31 17.71 21.78
N PRO A 14 -33.51 16.75 22.30
CA PRO A 14 -32.44 17.08 23.22
C PRO A 14 -31.31 17.78 22.47
N ARG A 15 -30.89 18.91 23.02
CA ARG A 15 -29.83 19.79 22.55
C ARG A 15 -28.51 19.00 22.51
N ARG A 16 -27.94 18.88 21.32
CA ARG A 16 -26.63 18.26 21.06
C ARG A 16 -25.55 18.98 21.87
N SER A 17 -24.93 18.31 22.83
CA SER A 17 -23.75 18.81 23.53
C SER A 17 -22.53 18.67 22.62
N SER A 18 -21.84 19.79 22.37
CA SER A 18 -20.60 19.82 21.60
C SER A 18 -19.45 19.15 22.39
N PRO A 19 -18.55 18.39 21.73
CA PRO A 19 -17.39 17.78 22.38
C PRO A 19 -16.32 18.84 22.78
N PRO A 20 -15.46 18.54 23.77
CA PRO A 20 -14.62 19.51 24.48
C PRO A 20 -13.37 20.00 23.73
N TRP A 21 -13.33 19.87 22.41
CA TRP A 21 -12.14 20.19 21.59
C TRP A 21 -12.45 21.34 20.62
N THR A 22 -12.71 22.52 21.15
CA THR A 22 -12.68 23.76 20.36
C THR A 22 -11.74 24.75 21.03
N VAL A 23 -10.44 24.56 20.80
CA VAL A 23 -9.47 25.64 21.05
C VAL A 23 -9.57 26.58 19.85
N THR A 24 -10.20 27.74 20.04
CA THR A 24 -10.13 28.85 19.08
C THR A 24 -8.85 29.63 19.36
N PRO A 25 -7.89 29.72 18.42
CA PRO A 25 -6.74 30.59 18.62
C PRO A 25 -7.18 32.03 18.41
N ARG A 26 -7.23 32.81 19.50
CA ARG A 26 -7.43 34.25 19.46
C ARG A 26 -6.15 34.89 18.94
N SER A 27 -6.13 35.29 17.67
CA SER A 27 -5.01 36.05 17.10
C SER A 27 -5.02 37.49 17.65
N PRO A 28 -3.87 38.06 18.06
CA PRO A 28 -3.80 39.50 18.31
C PRO A 28 -3.75 40.24 16.98
N SER A 29 -4.58 41.28 16.85
CA SER A 29 -4.54 42.24 15.73
C SER A 29 -3.25 43.06 15.81
N PRO A 30 -2.44 43.14 14.73
CA PRO A 30 -1.40 44.14 14.65
C PRO A 30 -1.97 45.46 14.11
N ARG A 31 -1.76 46.52 14.89
CA ARG A 31 -1.99 47.90 14.47
C ARG A 31 -1.18 48.22 13.21
N SER A 32 -1.86 48.92 12.31
CA SER A 32 -1.35 49.70 11.18
C SER A 32 0.00 50.40 11.44
N SER A 33 0.99 50.17 10.57
CA SER A 33 1.75 51.24 9.92
C SER A 33 2.47 50.72 8.66
N ARG A 34 2.87 51.66 7.79
CA ARG A 34 3.01 51.53 6.34
C ARG A 34 4.23 50.74 5.83
N ASN A 35 3.93 49.91 4.83
CA ASN A 35 4.62 49.68 3.55
C ASN A 35 6.14 49.98 3.42
N ARG A 36 6.93 48.96 3.09
CA ARG A 36 8.03 49.03 2.09
C ARG A 36 8.37 47.61 1.62
N GLY A 37 8.34 47.41 0.30
CA GLY A 37 8.52 46.11 -0.35
C GLY A 37 9.97 45.58 -0.30
N GLY A 38 10.12 44.32 -0.69
CA GLY A 38 11.41 43.73 -1.03
C GLY A 38 11.67 42.36 -0.42
N ALA A 39 11.66 41.34 -1.28
CA ALA A 39 12.34 40.05 -1.16
C ALA A 39 11.96 39.14 0.04
N TRP A 40 11.07 38.19 -0.23
CA TRP A 40 10.96 36.96 0.57
C TRP A 40 12.25 36.15 0.40
N ARG A 41 13.26 36.39 1.25
CA ARG A 41 14.35 35.44 1.47
C ARG A 41 13.88 34.46 2.53
N SER A 42 13.23 33.38 2.10
CA SER A 42 13.09 32.18 2.92
C SER A 42 14.46 31.53 3.04
N ARG A 43 15.18 31.84 4.13
CA ARG A 43 16.31 31.01 4.57
C ARG A 43 15.71 29.72 5.11
N ILE A 44 15.50 28.75 4.22
CA ILE A 44 15.32 27.36 4.64
C ILE A 44 16.66 26.93 5.24
N SER A 45 16.74 26.93 6.58
CA SER A 45 17.80 26.20 7.28
C SER A 45 17.67 24.74 6.89
N LYS A 46 18.71 24.20 6.25
CA LYS A 46 18.77 22.79 5.86
C LYS A 46 18.64 21.94 7.13
N GLY A 47 17.51 21.25 7.29
CA GLY A 47 17.34 20.19 8.26
C GLY A 47 18.35 19.09 7.96
N THR A 48 18.99 18.56 8.99
CA THR A 48 19.97 17.47 8.90
C THR A 48 19.31 16.22 8.32
N GLU A 49 20.05 15.51 7.49
CA GLU A 49 19.65 14.50 6.51
C GLU A 49 18.83 13.27 7.02
N HIS A 50 18.52 13.19 8.32
CA HIS A 50 17.93 12.00 8.95
C HIS A 50 16.80 12.28 9.97
N GLU A 51 16.02 13.34 9.81
CA GLU A 51 14.85 13.59 10.67
C GLU A 51 13.59 12.97 10.05
N TYR A 52 13.44 11.64 10.17
CA TYR A 52 12.16 10.99 9.87
C TYR A 52 11.19 11.24 11.04
N PRO A 53 10.08 11.97 10.86
CA PRO A 53 9.16 12.25 11.95
C PRO A 53 8.49 10.95 12.38
N TRP A 54 8.81 10.50 13.59
CA TRP A 54 8.15 9.35 14.19
C TRP A 54 6.68 9.68 14.47
N PRO A 55 5.74 8.74 14.21
CA PRO A 55 4.35 8.95 14.57
C PRO A 55 4.23 9.13 16.08
N TRP A 56 3.86 10.34 16.51
CA TRP A 56 3.55 10.61 17.90
C TRP A 56 2.33 9.77 18.31
N GLN A 57 2.36 9.21 19.53
CA GLN A 57 1.25 8.44 20.12
C GLN A 57 0.92 7.11 19.41
N LEU A 58 1.94 6.32 19.08
CA LEU A 58 1.74 4.93 18.66
C LEU A 58 1.15 4.11 19.83
N VAL A 59 -0.11 3.66 19.70
CA VAL A 59 -0.83 2.94 20.77
C VAL A 59 -0.53 1.44 20.75
N SER A 60 -0.38 0.83 19.57
CA SER A 60 0.00 -0.58 19.44
C SER A 60 0.57 -0.91 18.06
N ILE A 61 1.46 -1.92 18.02
CA ILE A 61 1.93 -2.58 16.80
C ILE A 61 1.44 -4.03 16.88
N ASN A 62 0.64 -4.46 15.91
CA ASN A 62 0.21 -5.85 15.81
C ASN A 62 1.12 -6.57 14.81
N LEU A 63 1.90 -7.53 15.31
CA LEU A 63 2.76 -8.39 14.49
C LEU A 63 1.92 -9.57 13.99
N VAL A 64 1.53 -9.53 12.71
CA VAL A 64 0.83 -10.64 12.05
C VAL A 64 1.83 -11.40 11.18
N LYS A 65 1.81 -12.74 11.24
CA LYS A 65 2.64 -13.55 10.35
C LYS A 65 2.12 -13.46 8.92
N LEU A 66 3.03 -13.41 7.95
CA LEU A 66 2.65 -13.32 6.55
C LEU A 66 1.79 -14.52 6.13
N GLU A 67 2.12 -15.69 6.63
CA GLU A 67 1.48 -16.96 6.32
C GLU A 67 0.02 -16.98 6.82
N GLU A 68 -0.26 -16.29 7.91
CA GLU A 68 -1.61 -16.13 8.46
C GLU A 68 -2.40 -15.09 7.67
N ARG A 69 -1.75 -13.99 7.25
CA ARG A 69 -2.42 -12.92 6.51
C ARG A 69 -2.65 -13.26 5.03
N TYR A 70 -1.67 -13.93 4.41
CA TYR A 70 -1.60 -14.22 2.99
C TYR A 70 -1.15 -15.68 2.73
N PRO A 71 -1.96 -16.68 3.15
CA PRO A 71 -1.61 -18.09 3.04
C PRO A 71 -1.36 -18.56 1.59
N GLU A 72 -1.97 -17.92 0.59
CA GLU A 72 -1.82 -18.33 -0.81
C GLU A 72 -0.51 -17.85 -1.44
N VAL A 73 0.16 -16.86 -0.85
CA VAL A 73 1.46 -16.37 -1.33
C VAL A 73 2.59 -17.33 -0.94
N VAL A 74 2.40 -18.12 0.12
CA VAL A 74 3.41 -19.04 0.65
C VAL A 74 3.76 -20.13 -0.39
N PRO A 75 5.05 -20.42 -0.64
CA PRO A 75 5.49 -21.43 -1.60
C PRO A 75 5.37 -22.84 -0.98
N ARG A 76 4.15 -23.38 -0.95
CA ARG A 76 3.90 -24.73 -0.38
C ARG A 76 4.75 -25.77 -1.12
N GLY A 77 5.44 -26.65 -0.40
CA GLY A 77 6.28 -27.69 -1.00
C GLY A 77 7.65 -27.24 -1.53
N ALA A 78 8.03 -25.96 -1.38
CA ALA A 78 9.41 -25.55 -1.65
C ALA A 78 10.34 -26.06 -0.54
N ALA A 79 11.40 -26.79 -0.91
CA ALA A 79 12.42 -27.20 0.05
C ALA A 79 13.14 -25.97 0.63
N PRO A 80 13.51 -25.97 1.93
CA PRO A 80 14.30 -24.89 2.51
C PRO A 80 15.59 -24.64 1.71
N GLY A 81 15.89 -23.38 1.43
CA GLY A 81 17.07 -22.99 0.66
C GLY A 81 16.99 -23.27 -0.85
N SER A 82 15.93 -23.89 -1.37
CA SER A 82 15.71 -24.05 -2.82
C SER A 82 15.58 -22.70 -3.54
N SER A 83 15.75 -22.73 -4.87
CA SER A 83 15.57 -21.56 -5.74
C SER A 83 14.22 -20.86 -5.50
N ALA A 84 13.12 -21.62 -5.51
CA ALA A 84 11.79 -21.08 -5.25
C ALA A 84 11.62 -20.50 -3.83
N ALA A 85 12.28 -21.07 -2.82
CA ALA A 85 12.26 -20.52 -1.46
C ALA A 85 13.00 -19.18 -1.35
N ARG A 86 14.15 -19.05 -2.02
CA ARG A 86 14.90 -17.78 -2.10
C ARG A 86 14.12 -16.74 -2.91
N GLY A 87 13.53 -17.16 -4.03
CA GLY A 87 12.66 -16.32 -4.87
C GLY A 87 11.47 -15.76 -4.09
N PHE A 88 10.83 -16.59 -3.27
CA PHE A 88 9.75 -16.15 -2.39
C PHE A 88 10.24 -15.11 -1.37
N ALA A 89 11.43 -15.28 -0.78
CA ALA A 89 11.97 -14.30 0.16
C ALA A 89 12.16 -12.92 -0.50
N ILE A 90 12.64 -12.90 -1.74
CA ILE A 90 12.76 -11.67 -2.53
C ILE A 90 11.38 -11.09 -2.88
N PHE A 91 10.47 -11.94 -3.37
CA PHE A 91 9.11 -11.56 -3.74
C PHE A 91 8.36 -10.92 -2.56
N LYS A 92 8.43 -11.54 -1.38
CA LYS A 92 7.82 -11.02 -0.15
C LYS A 92 8.34 -9.63 0.20
N GLY A 93 9.66 -9.42 0.11
CA GLY A 93 10.29 -8.16 0.50
C GLY A 93 10.08 -7.01 -0.48
N ARG A 94 9.86 -7.31 -1.77
CA ARG A 94 9.92 -6.30 -2.83
C ARG A 94 8.66 -6.21 -3.69
N CYS A 95 8.12 -7.36 -4.11
CA CYS A 95 7.11 -7.43 -5.16
C CYS A 95 5.69 -7.48 -4.59
N LEU A 96 5.51 -8.18 -3.47
CA LEU A 96 4.20 -8.44 -2.84
C LEU A 96 3.44 -7.17 -2.46
N ARG A 97 4.16 -6.05 -2.21
CA ARG A 97 3.54 -4.77 -1.87
C ARG A 97 2.65 -4.23 -3.01
N CYS A 98 3.01 -4.53 -4.25
CA CYS A 98 2.29 -4.04 -5.42
C CYS A 98 1.53 -5.16 -6.13
N HIS A 99 2.10 -6.36 -6.19
CA HIS A 99 1.53 -7.50 -6.88
C HIS A 99 0.87 -8.49 -5.91
N ALA A 100 -0.16 -9.17 -6.42
CA ALA A 100 -0.82 -10.28 -5.73
C ALA A 100 -0.42 -11.64 -6.32
N ILE A 101 -0.64 -12.68 -5.53
CA ILE A 101 -0.66 -14.08 -5.95
C ILE A 101 -1.99 -14.65 -5.47
N ASN A 102 -2.83 -15.14 -6.39
CA ASN A 102 -4.15 -15.70 -6.05
C ASN A 102 -4.99 -14.73 -5.20
N GLN A 103 -5.09 -13.47 -5.64
CA GLN A 103 -5.81 -12.35 -5.02
C GLN A 103 -5.27 -11.90 -3.65
N GLN A 104 -4.09 -12.40 -3.24
CA GLN A 104 -3.46 -12.06 -1.97
C GLN A 104 -2.18 -11.26 -2.19
N GLY A 105 -2.15 -10.04 -1.65
CA GLY A 105 -1.02 -9.12 -1.77
C GLY A 105 -1.47 -7.71 -2.15
N GLY A 106 -0.59 -7.01 -2.86
CA GLY A 106 -0.84 -5.67 -3.39
C GLY A 106 -1.84 -5.66 -4.55
N LYS A 107 -2.44 -4.50 -4.80
CA LYS A 107 -3.42 -4.27 -5.88
C LYS A 107 -2.98 -3.20 -6.89
N VAL A 108 -1.74 -2.74 -6.79
CA VAL A 108 -1.18 -1.70 -7.67
C VAL A 108 -0.78 -2.31 -9.01
N GLY A 109 -0.10 -3.45 -8.95
CA GLY A 109 0.20 -4.28 -10.10
C GLY A 109 -0.84 -5.39 -10.28
N PRO A 110 -0.86 -6.05 -11.44
CA PRO A 110 -1.70 -7.21 -11.67
C PRO A 110 -1.35 -8.37 -10.75
N ASP A 111 -2.31 -9.27 -10.52
CA ASP A 111 -2.04 -10.59 -9.95
C ASP A 111 -1.17 -11.41 -10.92
N LEU A 112 -0.21 -12.15 -10.38
CA LEU A 112 0.77 -12.88 -11.19
C LEU A 112 0.45 -14.37 -11.36
N ASN A 113 -0.62 -14.87 -10.74
CA ASN A 113 -1.01 -16.27 -10.79
C ASN A 113 -2.47 -16.51 -11.18
N ALA A 114 -3.39 -15.63 -10.74
CA ALA A 114 -4.83 -15.73 -11.00
C ALA A 114 -5.32 -14.63 -11.96
N PRO A 115 -6.29 -14.94 -12.85
CA PRO A 115 -6.83 -16.26 -13.17
C PRO A 115 -5.85 -17.13 -13.98
N GLN A 116 -4.83 -16.52 -14.56
CA GLN A 116 -3.81 -17.20 -15.35
C GLN A 116 -2.42 -16.71 -14.96
N SER A 117 -1.51 -17.65 -14.72
CA SER A 117 -0.14 -17.33 -14.31
C SER A 117 0.65 -16.62 -15.41
N VAL A 118 1.40 -15.59 -15.05
CA VAL A 118 2.29 -14.88 -15.99
C VAL A 118 3.28 -15.84 -16.67
N THR A 119 3.67 -16.90 -15.98
CA THR A 119 4.59 -17.93 -16.48
C THR A 119 3.97 -18.87 -17.51
N SER A 120 2.64 -18.85 -17.73
CA SER A 120 1.99 -19.68 -18.76
C SER A 120 1.94 -19.01 -20.13
N TYR A 121 2.02 -17.68 -20.20
CA TYR A 121 1.88 -16.92 -21.45
C TYR A 121 3.07 -15.99 -21.75
N ARG A 122 4.05 -15.90 -20.85
CA ARG A 122 5.32 -15.19 -21.10
C ARG A 122 6.49 -16.13 -20.94
N THR A 123 7.52 -15.91 -21.75
CA THR A 123 8.77 -16.67 -21.68
C THR A 123 9.59 -16.23 -20.46
N LYS A 124 10.46 -17.12 -19.96
CA LYS A 124 11.38 -16.82 -18.86
C LYS A 124 12.23 -15.58 -19.15
N ALA A 125 12.80 -15.48 -20.35
CA ALA A 125 13.62 -14.35 -20.77
C ALA A 125 12.83 -13.03 -20.76
N TRP A 126 11.57 -13.06 -21.20
CA TRP A 126 10.71 -11.88 -21.16
C TRP A 126 10.40 -11.46 -19.73
N ILE A 127 10.03 -12.41 -18.85
CA ILE A 127 9.70 -12.12 -17.45
C ILE A 127 10.91 -11.54 -16.71
N THR A 128 12.06 -12.20 -16.79
CA THR A 128 13.28 -11.77 -16.09
C THR A 128 13.79 -10.43 -16.62
N GLY A 129 13.78 -10.20 -17.94
CA GLY A 129 14.11 -8.91 -18.54
C GLY A 129 13.15 -7.80 -18.13
N TYR A 130 11.84 -8.08 -18.13
CA TYR A 130 10.81 -7.13 -17.73
C TYR A 130 10.89 -6.79 -16.24
N VAL A 131 11.11 -7.77 -15.36
CA VAL A 131 11.29 -7.53 -13.92
C VAL A 131 12.53 -6.66 -13.67
N ARG A 132 13.61 -6.87 -14.44
CA ARG A 132 14.84 -6.09 -14.25
C ARG A 132 14.67 -4.62 -14.59
N GLN A 133 14.07 -4.32 -15.74
CA GLN A 133 13.97 -2.96 -16.30
C GLN A 133 12.65 -2.75 -17.04
N PRO A 134 11.51 -2.69 -16.33
CA PRO A 134 10.21 -2.47 -16.94
C PRO A 134 10.14 -1.17 -17.74
N SER A 135 10.91 -0.13 -17.37
CA SER A 135 10.98 1.16 -18.06
C SER A 135 11.41 1.06 -19.53
N LYS A 136 12.19 0.04 -19.89
CA LYS A 136 12.61 -0.23 -21.28
C LYS A 136 11.50 -0.77 -22.18
N TYR A 137 10.43 -1.32 -21.60
CA TYR A 137 9.37 -1.98 -22.35
C TYR A 137 8.15 -1.08 -22.53
N ARG A 138 7.86 -0.22 -21.54
CA ARG A 138 6.69 0.68 -21.54
C ARG A 138 6.77 1.71 -20.44
N TYR A 139 5.98 2.78 -20.57
CA TYR A 139 5.65 3.65 -19.45
C TYR A 139 4.96 2.84 -18.35
N THR A 140 5.53 2.86 -17.14
CA THR A 140 5.13 1.97 -16.05
C THR A 140 5.34 2.64 -14.70
N ALA A 141 4.50 2.28 -13.73
CA ALA A 141 4.69 2.63 -12.31
C ALA A 141 5.56 1.60 -11.57
N MET A 142 5.85 0.45 -12.19
CA MET A 142 6.77 -0.55 -11.64
C MET A 142 8.20 0.01 -11.70
N PRO A 143 8.93 0.07 -10.58
CA PRO A 143 10.30 0.58 -10.56
C PRO A 143 11.28 -0.39 -11.24
N ASP A 144 12.41 0.14 -11.71
CA ASP A 144 13.51 -0.68 -12.18
C ASP A 144 14.24 -1.37 -11.02
N HIS A 145 14.73 -2.58 -11.26
CA HIS A 145 15.39 -3.45 -10.29
C HIS A 145 16.81 -3.79 -10.76
N LEU A 146 17.60 -2.74 -11.02
CA LEU A 146 18.97 -2.85 -11.54
C LEU A 146 19.93 -3.57 -10.57
N ASP A 147 19.59 -3.55 -9.28
CA ASP A 147 20.36 -4.16 -8.21
C ASP A 147 20.18 -5.70 -8.14
N LEU A 148 19.14 -6.25 -8.78
CA LEU A 148 18.94 -7.70 -8.82
C LEU A 148 19.94 -8.37 -9.76
N ARG A 149 20.57 -9.43 -9.26
CA ARG A 149 21.45 -10.30 -10.04
C ARG A 149 20.61 -11.23 -10.91
N SER A 150 21.23 -11.82 -11.94
CA SER A 150 20.56 -12.82 -12.77
C SER A 150 20.02 -13.99 -11.95
N SER A 151 20.79 -14.48 -10.98
CA SER A 151 20.37 -15.55 -10.06
C SER A 151 19.13 -15.18 -9.25
N ASP A 152 19.00 -13.92 -8.84
CA ASP A 152 17.85 -13.46 -8.06
C ASP A 152 16.58 -13.43 -8.93
N LEU A 153 16.73 -13.05 -10.20
CA LEU A 153 15.66 -13.08 -11.18
C LEU A 153 15.23 -14.52 -11.53
N ASP A 154 16.21 -15.43 -11.62
CA ASP A 154 15.95 -16.87 -11.81
C ASP A 154 15.20 -17.45 -10.61
N ASP A 155 15.63 -17.15 -9.38
CA ASP A 155 14.97 -17.57 -8.15
C ASP A 155 13.52 -17.07 -8.09
N ILE A 156 13.27 -15.79 -8.42
CA ILE A 156 11.91 -15.21 -8.53
C ILE A 156 11.08 -15.96 -9.58
N TYR A 157 11.66 -16.24 -10.75
CA TYR A 157 10.96 -16.96 -11.81
C TYR A 157 10.55 -18.36 -11.34
N ASP A 158 11.46 -19.09 -10.69
CA ASP A 158 11.18 -20.44 -10.17
C ASP A 158 10.10 -20.43 -9.09
N TYR A 159 10.06 -19.39 -8.25
CA TYR A 159 8.94 -19.16 -7.33
C TYR A 159 7.60 -19.00 -8.09
N LEU A 160 7.55 -18.16 -9.13
CA LEU A 160 6.33 -17.96 -9.91
C LEU A 160 5.89 -19.25 -10.64
N VAL A 161 6.85 -20.05 -11.13
CA VAL A 161 6.57 -21.37 -11.74
C VAL A 161 6.00 -22.34 -10.71
N LEU A 162 6.54 -22.37 -9.49
CA LEU A 162 5.99 -23.17 -8.39
C LEU A 162 4.54 -22.75 -8.09
N LYS A 163 4.27 -21.44 -8.03
CA LYS A 163 2.92 -20.91 -7.76
C LYS A 163 1.92 -21.22 -8.86
N ARG A 164 2.35 -21.33 -10.12
CA ARG A 164 1.49 -21.81 -11.22
C ARG A 164 0.89 -23.18 -10.92
N GLY A 165 1.63 -24.07 -10.27
CA GLY A 165 1.13 -25.39 -9.83
C GLY A 165 0.18 -25.32 -8.62
N GLN A 166 -0.08 -24.14 -8.07
CA GLN A 166 -0.88 -23.89 -6.88
C GLN A 166 -1.92 -22.79 -7.16
N PRO A 167 -2.91 -23.08 -8.03
CA PRO A 167 -3.94 -22.10 -8.37
C PRO A 167 -4.77 -21.71 -7.17
N GLU A 168 -5.44 -20.56 -7.26
CA GLU A 168 -6.43 -20.13 -6.29
C GLU A 168 -7.46 -21.24 -6.07
N LYS A 169 -7.76 -21.55 -4.80
CA LYS A 169 -8.89 -22.43 -4.48
C LYS A 169 -10.13 -21.67 -4.91
N THR A 170 -10.81 -22.12 -5.97
CA THR A 170 -12.08 -21.53 -6.39
C THR A 170 -13.01 -21.49 -5.18
N SER A 171 -13.26 -20.29 -4.65
CA SER A 171 -14.37 -20.09 -3.73
C SER A 171 -15.65 -20.25 -4.56
N ARG A 172 -16.13 -21.49 -4.64
CA ARG A 172 -17.48 -21.78 -5.10
C ARG A 172 -18.49 -21.26 -4.09
#